data_AF-B5U888-F1
#
_entry.id   AF-B5U888-F1
#
_cell.length_a   1.000
_cell.length_b   1.000
_cell.length_c   1.000
_cell.angle_alpha   90.00
_cell.angle_beta   90.00
_cell.angle_gamma   90.00
#
_symmetry.space_group_name_H-M   'P 1'
#
loop_
_entity.id
_entity.type
_entity.pdbx_description
1 polymer ?
#
loop_
_entity_poly.entity_id
_entity_poly.type
_entity_poly.pdbx_seq_one_letter_code
_entity_poly.pdbx_strand_id
1 'polypeptide(L)'
;MATLPTPSAPSADARSRIDALREALATRVVVADGAMGTMLQAQDPSLEDFQDLEGCNEILNVTRPDIVRSVHAEYFDAGVDCVETNTFGANLAALGEYDIPERVYELSEAGARIARETADAYTASTGAQRWVL
;
A
#
# COMPACT_ATOMS: atom_id res chain seq x y z
N MET A 1 14.69 18.12 -11.73
CA MET A 1 15.05 16.71 -11.51
C MET A 1 15.06 16.46 -10.01
N ALA A 2 14.00 15.90 -9.46
CA ALA A 2 14.02 15.44 -8.08
C ALA A 2 15.00 14.27 -7.97
N THR A 3 16.04 14.41 -7.16
CA THR A 3 17.00 13.34 -6.90
C THR A 3 16.28 12.24 -6.13
N LEU A 4 16.13 11.06 -6.74
CA LEU A 4 15.59 9.90 -6.03
C LEU A 4 16.52 9.60 -4.83
N PRO A 5 15.97 9.39 -3.62
CA PRO A 5 16.79 9.04 -2.47
C PRO A 5 17.54 7.74 -2.75
N THR A 6 18.82 7.71 -2.34
CA THR A 6 19.64 6.50 -2.47
C THR A 6 19.07 5.42 -1.54
N PRO A 7 18.77 4.21 -2.03
CA PRO A 7 18.28 3.13 -1.18
C PRO A 7 19.34 2.80 -0.13
N SER A 8 18.96 2.88 1.14
CA SER A 8 19.80 2.49 2.27
C SER A 8 19.71 0.97 2.48
N ALA A 9 20.75 0.39 3.11
CA ALA A 9 20.73 -1.03 3.44
C ALA A 9 19.53 -1.35 4.36
N PRO A 10 18.86 -2.51 4.19
CA PRO A 10 17.71 -2.86 5.03
C PRO A 10 18.11 -2.94 6.51
N SER A 11 17.22 -2.48 7.38
CA SER A 11 17.39 -2.61 8.83
C SER A 11 17.43 -4.09 9.25
N ALA A 12 17.94 -4.38 10.46
CA ALA A 12 17.93 -5.74 10.99
C ALA A 12 16.50 -6.32 11.09
N ASP A 13 15.55 -5.46 11.44
CA ASP A 13 14.12 -5.75 11.48
C ASP A 13 13.56 -6.08 10.07
N ALA A 14 13.93 -5.31 9.05
CA ALA A 14 13.56 -5.61 7.66
C ALA A 14 14.13 -6.96 7.17
N ARG A 15 15.38 -7.29 7.53
CA ARG A 15 15.95 -8.62 7.22
C ARG A 15 15.18 -9.75 7.89
N SER A 16 14.83 -9.59 9.17
CA SER A 16 14.02 -10.58 9.90
C SER A 16 12.67 -10.82 9.23
N ARG A 17 11.99 -9.76 8.75
CA ARG A 17 10.72 -9.90 8.01
C ARG A 17 10.86 -10.65 6.69
N ILE A 18 11.95 -10.40 5.95
CA ILE A 18 12.24 -11.06 4.67
C ILE A 18 12.48 -12.56 4.89
N ASP A 19 13.28 -12.92 5.89
CA ASP A 19 13.55 -14.32 6.20
C ASP A 19 12.28 -15.04 6.68
N ALA A 20 11.45 -14.38 7.49
CA ALA A 20 10.14 -14.89 7.89
C ALA A 20 9.19 -15.10 6.69
N LEU A 21 9.20 -14.19 5.71
CA LEU A 21 8.40 -14.36 4.49
C LEU A 21 8.87 -15.57 3.67
N ARG A 22 10.18 -15.73 3.49
CA ARG A 22 10.76 -16.87 2.77
C ARG A 22 10.40 -18.20 3.42
N GLU A 23 10.49 -18.26 4.74
CA GLU A 23 10.10 -19.44 5.50
C GLU A 23 8.59 -19.72 5.37
N ALA A 24 7.75 -18.69 5.47
CA ALA A 24 6.30 -18.84 5.28
C ALA A 24 5.96 -19.39 3.89
N LEU A 25 6.56 -18.83 2.83
CA LEU A 25 6.40 -19.28 1.45
C LEU A 25 6.88 -20.72 1.23
N ALA A 26 7.88 -21.19 2.00
CA ALA A 26 8.41 -22.53 1.89
C ALA A 26 7.58 -23.59 2.66
N THR A 27 6.85 -23.18 3.69
CA THR A 27 6.20 -24.10 4.65
C THR A 27 4.67 -24.09 4.59
N ARG A 28 4.06 -23.06 4.02
CA ARG A 28 2.60 -22.92 3.94
C ARG A 28 2.18 -22.03 2.77
N VAL A 29 0.88 -22.02 2.49
CA VAL A 29 0.28 -21.02 1.59
C VAL A 29 0.31 -19.66 2.30
N VAL A 30 0.73 -18.63 1.56
CA VAL A 30 0.65 -17.22 1.97
C VAL A 30 -0.51 -16.58 1.20
N VAL A 31 -1.45 -15.99 1.92
CA VAL A 31 -2.66 -15.39 1.34
C VAL A 31 -2.46 -13.88 1.19
N ALA A 32 -2.52 -13.39 -0.05
CA ALA A 32 -2.55 -11.96 -0.37
C ALA A 32 -3.98 -11.40 -0.32
N ASP A 33 -4.10 -10.09 -0.35
CA ASP A 33 -5.36 -9.37 -0.39
C ASP A 33 -6.07 -9.46 -1.75
N GLY A 34 -7.26 -8.86 -1.80
CA GLY A 34 -8.10 -8.78 -2.98
C GLY A 34 -7.97 -7.42 -3.69
N ALA A 35 -8.98 -7.08 -4.48
CA ALA A 35 -8.99 -5.84 -5.24
C ALA A 35 -9.02 -4.58 -4.34
N MET A 36 -8.06 -3.68 -4.56
CA MET A 36 -8.03 -2.36 -3.93
C MET A 36 -9.14 -1.43 -4.48
N GLY A 37 -9.24 -1.31 -5.81
CA GLY A 37 -10.15 -0.35 -6.44
C GLY A 37 -11.63 -0.54 -6.08
N THR A 38 -12.13 -1.78 -6.02
CA THR A 38 -13.52 -2.06 -5.64
C THR A 38 -13.79 -1.72 -4.17
N MET A 39 -12.81 -1.95 -3.30
CA MET A 39 -12.92 -1.63 -1.88
C MET A 39 -12.88 -0.11 -1.65
N LEU A 40 -12.03 0.62 -2.38
CA LEU A 40 -12.03 2.09 -2.36
C LEU A 40 -13.37 2.67 -2.84
N GLN A 41 -13.93 2.14 -3.92
CA GLN A 41 -15.24 2.57 -4.42
C GLN A 41 -16.37 2.33 -3.40
N ALA A 42 -16.31 1.23 -2.64
CA ALA A 42 -17.30 0.94 -1.60
C ALA A 42 -17.27 1.94 -0.42
N GLN A 43 -16.17 2.68 -0.26
CA GLN A 43 -16.03 3.74 0.75
C GLN A 43 -16.61 5.09 0.27
N ASP A 44 -17.14 5.15 -0.96
CA ASP A 44 -17.81 6.30 -1.56
C ASP A 44 -17.02 7.63 -1.48
N PRO A 45 -15.74 7.68 -1.90
CA PRO A 45 -14.98 8.92 -1.95
C PRO A 45 -15.60 9.90 -2.95
N SER A 46 -15.66 11.17 -2.56
CA SER A 46 -16.16 12.26 -3.40
C SER A 46 -15.17 12.64 -4.50
N LEU A 47 -15.63 13.35 -5.53
CA LEU A 47 -14.74 13.88 -6.58
C LEU A 47 -13.67 14.84 -6.02
N GLU A 48 -14.00 15.59 -4.96
CA GLU A 48 -13.06 16.46 -4.25
C GLU A 48 -11.94 15.65 -3.57
N ASP A 49 -12.26 14.47 -3.02
CA ASP A 49 -11.26 13.57 -2.45
C ASP A 49 -10.24 13.11 -3.51
N PHE A 50 -10.65 13.01 -4.78
CA PHE A 50 -9.77 12.72 -5.92
C PHE A 50 -9.07 13.94 -6.51
N GLN A 51 -9.27 15.16 -5.97
CA GLN A 51 -8.74 16.40 -6.56
C GLN A 51 -9.17 16.59 -8.03
N ASP A 52 -10.41 16.23 -8.36
CA ASP A 52 -10.94 16.22 -9.72
C ASP A 52 -10.24 15.24 -10.69
N LEU A 53 -9.40 14.32 -10.19
CA LEU A 53 -8.73 13.26 -10.96
C LEU A 53 -9.46 11.92 -10.78
N GLU A 54 -10.74 11.88 -11.14
CA GLU A 54 -11.59 10.69 -10.98
C GLU A 54 -10.94 9.45 -11.62
N GLY A 55 -10.86 8.35 -10.86
CA GLY A 55 -10.23 7.10 -11.30
C GLY A 55 -8.74 6.98 -10.95
N CYS A 56 -8.07 8.07 -10.55
CA CYS A 56 -6.71 8.01 -10.02
C CYS A 56 -6.73 7.68 -8.51
N ASN A 57 -6.86 6.39 -8.20
CA ASN A 57 -6.93 5.89 -6.82
C ASN A 57 -5.70 6.26 -5.98
N GLU A 58 -4.54 6.43 -6.61
CA GLU A 58 -3.29 6.80 -5.94
C GLU A 58 -3.38 8.15 -5.21
N ILE A 59 -4.26 9.07 -5.67
CA ILE A 59 -4.49 10.36 -5.00
C ILE A 59 -4.96 10.17 -3.56
N LEU A 60 -5.78 9.13 -3.32
CA LEU A 60 -6.32 8.83 -1.99
C LEU A 60 -5.21 8.48 -0.99
N ASN A 61 -4.01 8.09 -1.42
CA ASN A 61 -2.88 7.90 -0.51
C ASN A 61 -2.49 9.20 0.23
N VAL A 62 -2.77 10.36 -0.37
CA VAL A 62 -2.44 11.68 0.20
C VAL A 62 -3.68 12.37 0.73
N THR A 63 -4.78 12.33 -0.01
CA THR A 63 -6.00 13.08 0.33
C THR A 63 -6.85 12.37 1.37
N ARG A 64 -6.93 11.03 1.31
CA ARG A 64 -7.75 10.18 2.17
C ARG A 64 -7.00 8.94 2.66
N PRO A 65 -5.87 9.12 3.38
CA PRO A 65 -5.10 8.01 3.92
C PRO A 65 -5.90 7.17 4.93
N ASP A 66 -6.97 7.73 5.50
CA ASP A 66 -7.94 7.03 6.35
C ASP A 66 -8.70 5.94 5.58
N ILE A 67 -9.16 6.23 4.36
CA ILE A 67 -9.87 5.27 3.49
C ILE A 67 -8.91 4.14 3.10
N VAL A 68 -7.72 4.47 2.61
CA VAL A 68 -6.72 3.47 2.17
C VAL A 68 -6.32 2.55 3.33
N ARG A 69 -6.13 3.12 4.53
CA ARG A 69 -5.86 2.37 5.76
C ARG A 69 -7.01 1.43 6.12
N SER A 70 -8.26 1.89 6.00
CA SER A 70 -9.45 1.05 6.26
C SER A 70 -9.47 -0.17 5.36
N VAL A 71 -9.20 0.00 4.05
CA VAL A 71 -9.18 -1.12 3.11
C VAL A 71 -8.13 -2.17 3.48
N HIS A 72 -6.90 -1.75 3.82
CA HIS A 72 -5.88 -2.70 4.28
C HIS A 72 -6.28 -3.40 5.59
N ALA A 73 -6.90 -2.66 6.53
CA ALA A 73 -7.38 -3.20 7.79
C ALA A 73 -8.47 -4.26 7.57
N GLU A 74 -9.44 -3.97 6.69
CA GLU A 74 -10.51 -4.91 6.32
C GLU A 74 -9.96 -6.21 5.73
N TYR A 75 -8.90 -6.14 4.91
CA TYR A 75 -8.22 -7.35 4.43
C TYR A 75 -7.49 -8.12 5.53
N PHE A 76 -6.79 -7.44 6.43
CA PHE A 76 -6.15 -8.12 7.56
C PHE A 76 -7.16 -8.73 8.54
N ASP A 77 -8.31 -8.09 8.75
CA ASP A 77 -9.43 -8.63 9.54
C ASP A 77 -10.04 -9.88 8.88
N ALA A 78 -10.06 -9.94 7.54
CA ALA A 78 -10.42 -11.13 6.80
C ALA A 78 -9.38 -12.26 6.88
N GLY A 79 -8.19 -11.98 7.42
CA GLY A 79 -7.17 -12.97 7.77
C GLY A 79 -6.03 -13.11 6.76
N VAL A 80 -5.89 -12.20 5.79
CA VAL A 80 -4.78 -12.26 4.82
C VAL A 80 -3.42 -12.11 5.50
N ASP A 81 -2.39 -12.74 4.94
CA ASP A 81 -1.02 -12.64 5.43
C ASP A 81 -0.36 -11.33 4.99
N CYS A 82 -0.69 -10.88 3.78
CA CYS A 82 -0.07 -9.73 3.15
C CYS A 82 -1.06 -8.88 2.36
N VAL A 83 -0.72 -7.61 2.21
CA VAL A 83 -1.44 -6.63 1.39
C VAL A 83 -0.53 -6.06 0.33
N GLU A 84 -1.08 -5.69 -0.82
CA GLU A 84 -0.41 -4.87 -1.82
C GLU A 84 -0.57 -3.38 -1.48
N THR A 85 0.30 -2.53 -2.00
CA THR A 85 0.16 -1.07 -1.83
C THR A 85 -0.85 -0.50 -2.84
N ASN A 86 -1.53 0.61 -2.49
CA ASN A 86 -2.39 1.34 -3.44
C ASN A 86 -1.56 2.17 -4.44
N THR A 87 -0.74 1.53 -5.26
CA THR A 87 0.22 2.21 -6.14
C THR A 87 0.29 1.62 -7.54
N PHE A 88 -0.72 0.88 -7.98
CA PHE A 88 -0.73 0.24 -9.31
C PHE A 88 -0.56 1.28 -10.44
N GLY A 89 -1.29 2.40 -10.33
CA GLY A 89 -1.23 3.54 -11.24
C GLY A 89 -0.11 4.53 -10.96
N ALA A 90 0.73 4.33 -9.93
CA ALA A 90 1.80 5.25 -9.55
C ALA A 90 3.04 5.11 -10.46
N ASN A 91 2.86 5.32 -11.76
CA ASN A 91 3.91 5.25 -12.77
C ASN A 91 3.76 6.36 -13.82
N LEU A 92 4.82 6.62 -14.60
CA LEU A 92 4.86 7.75 -15.54
C LEU A 92 3.77 7.71 -16.62
N ALA A 93 3.39 6.52 -17.09
CA ALA A 93 2.39 6.39 -18.14
C ALA A 93 0.99 6.69 -17.58
N ALA A 94 0.62 6.02 -16.50
CA ALA A 94 -0.70 6.18 -15.88
C ALA A 94 -0.90 7.59 -15.29
N LEU A 95 0.04 8.11 -14.50
CA LEU A 95 -0.08 9.49 -13.97
C LEU A 95 0.08 10.57 -15.05
N GLY A 96 0.66 10.22 -16.20
CA GLY A 96 0.69 11.09 -17.37
C GLY A 96 -0.68 11.32 -18.00
N GLU A 97 -1.61 10.36 -17.90
CA GLU A 97 -2.99 10.52 -18.36
C GLU A 97 -3.79 11.53 -17.52
N TYR A 98 -3.31 11.81 -16.30
CA TYR A 98 -3.88 12.77 -15.35
C TYR A 98 -3.07 14.07 -15.25
N ASP A 99 -2.10 14.31 -16.14
CA ASP A 99 -1.21 15.48 -16.12
C ASP A 99 -0.43 15.70 -14.80
N ILE A 100 -0.12 14.63 -14.05
CA ILE A 100 0.63 14.67 -12.78
C ILE A 100 1.81 13.66 -12.68
N PRO A 101 2.60 13.41 -13.74
CA PRO A 101 3.68 12.42 -13.72
C PRO A 101 4.79 12.71 -12.70
N GLU A 102 4.93 13.96 -12.26
CA GLU A 102 5.89 14.36 -11.22
C GLU A 102 5.53 13.85 -9.82
N ARG A 103 4.28 13.42 -9.60
CA ARG A 103 3.80 12.92 -8.30
C ARG A 103 4.04 11.43 -8.07
N VAL A 104 4.65 10.71 -9.03
CA VAL A 104 4.93 9.25 -8.92
C VAL A 104 5.56 8.88 -7.58
N TYR A 105 6.60 9.61 -7.16
CA TYR A 105 7.31 9.29 -5.91
C TYR A 105 6.46 9.58 -4.67
N GLU A 106 5.78 10.72 -4.64
CA GLU A 106 4.91 11.14 -3.53
C GLU A 106 3.82 10.10 -3.28
N LEU A 107 3.09 9.74 -4.35
CA LEU A 107 1.95 8.81 -4.24
C LEU A 107 2.40 7.39 -3.92
N SER A 108 3.53 6.94 -4.49
CA SER A 108 4.12 5.63 -4.20
C SER A 108 4.56 5.51 -2.74
N GLU A 109 5.28 6.51 -2.23
CA GLU A 109 5.81 6.49 -0.87
C GLU A 109 4.68 6.61 0.16
N ALA A 110 3.68 7.45 -0.09
CA ALA A 110 2.49 7.53 0.75
C ALA A 110 1.72 6.19 0.81
N GLY A 111 1.47 5.56 -0.34
CA GLY A 111 0.80 4.26 -0.40
C GLY A 111 1.57 3.15 0.35
N ALA A 112 2.88 3.07 0.14
CA ALA A 112 3.74 2.11 0.83
C ALA A 112 3.77 2.33 2.36
N ARG A 113 3.80 3.59 2.80
CA ARG A 113 3.78 3.94 4.23
C ARG A 113 2.50 3.50 4.91
N ILE A 114 1.34 3.78 4.29
CA ILE A 114 0.02 3.41 4.85
C ILE A 114 -0.08 1.88 5.00
N ALA A 115 0.29 1.13 3.96
CA ALA A 115 0.29 -0.33 4.01
C ALA A 115 1.23 -0.87 5.10
N ARG A 116 2.45 -0.33 5.21
CA ARG A 116 3.44 -0.76 6.22
C ARG A 116 3.00 -0.47 7.64
N GLU A 117 2.54 0.75 7.92
CA GLU A 117 2.04 1.14 9.24
C GLU A 117 0.86 0.25 9.67
N THR A 118 -0.04 -0.08 8.74
CA THR A 118 -1.18 -0.97 9.00
C THR A 118 -0.71 -2.39 9.31
N ALA A 119 0.18 -2.94 8.47
CA ALA A 119 0.73 -4.27 8.69
C ALA A 119 1.53 -4.38 10.00
N ASP A 120 2.27 -3.33 10.40
CA ASP A 120 2.97 -3.27 11.69
C ASP A 120 2.01 -3.24 12.87
N ALA A 121 0.95 -2.44 12.78
CA ALA A 121 -0.08 -2.38 13.81
C ALA A 121 -0.77 -3.75 14.02
N TYR A 122 -1.10 -4.45 12.94
CA TYR A 122 -1.68 -5.80 13.01
C TYR A 122 -0.68 -6.84 13.52
N THR A 123 0.59 -6.73 13.14
CA THR A 123 1.64 -7.60 13.67
C THR A 123 1.77 -7.44 15.18
N ALA A 124 1.76 -6.19 15.67
CA ALA A 124 1.84 -5.90 17.09
C ALA A 124 0.60 -6.34 17.88
N SER A 125 -0.60 -6.21 17.32
CA SER A 125 -1.85 -6.53 18.02
C SER A 125 -2.17 -8.03 18.04
N THR A 126 -1.82 -8.76 16.97
CA THR A 126 -2.15 -10.18 16.82
C THR A 126 -0.99 -11.12 17.14
N GLY A 127 0.24 -10.62 17.12
CA GLY A 127 1.47 -11.41 17.22
C GLY A 127 1.81 -12.20 15.94
N ALA A 128 0.95 -12.18 14.92
CA ALA A 128 1.20 -12.80 13.63
C ALA A 128 1.89 -11.82 12.69
N GLN A 129 3.00 -12.21 12.07
CA GLN A 129 3.71 -11.36 11.10
C GLN A 129 2.80 -11.05 9.90
N ARG A 130 2.66 -9.75 9.58
CA ARG A 130 2.00 -9.26 8.36
C ARG A 130 2.99 -8.61 7.41
N TRP A 131 2.82 -8.85 6.11
CA TRP A 131 3.72 -8.34 5.07
C TRP A 131 3.02 -7.33 4.15
N VAL A 132 3.84 -6.52 3.50
CA VAL A 132 3.44 -5.67 2.37
C VAL A 132 4.22 -6.19 1.17
N LEU A 133 3.52 -6.43 0.06
CA LEU A 133 4.11 -6.93 -1.19
C LEU A 133 4.55 -5.78 -2.12
#